data_AF-A0A3L6Q0V6-F1
#
_entry.id   AF-A0A3L6Q0V6-F1
#
_cell.length_a   1.000
_cell.length_b   1.000
_cell.length_c   1.000
_cell.angle_alpha   90.00
_cell.angle_beta   90.00
_cell.angle_gamma   90.00
#
_symmetry.space_group_name_H-M   'P 1'
#
loop_
_entity.id
_entity.type
_entity.pdbx_description
1 polymer ?
#
loop_
_entity_poly.entity_id
_entity_poly.type
_entity_poly.pdbx_seq_one_letter_code
_entity_poly.pdbx_strand_id
1 'polypeptide(L)'
;MRRRPFLDQRRPSFKRRWQQRPWWVRLALSLLLALACVLLLAVLLGSPDPGASPSTSTASSGSEATSSPLLRQRSYLEGITDVLNMTDEMLSARSFSRQLTDQIYLAKTYVVVAKEANNLQFAAELSAQMRRAQSILAHAAAHGGTVLEQEAEKAIKDMSVLLFQAQQLRYDSGITIMKLKGQIQSLEEKSKAEAEKSTKYGQIAAEELPKGLYCLGVRCCQFYSYKFKAP
;
A
#
# COMPACT_ATOMS: atom_id res chain seq x y z
N MET A 1 -5.02 23.68 -41.19
CA MET A 1 -6.25 23.61 -40.38
C MET A 1 -7.17 22.51 -40.91
N ARG A 2 -7.36 21.42 -40.16
CA ARG A 2 -8.63 20.68 -40.06
C ARG A 2 -8.49 19.65 -38.94
N ARG A 3 -9.17 19.93 -37.83
CA ARG A 3 -9.26 19.10 -36.63
C ARG A 3 -9.99 17.81 -36.97
N ARG A 4 -9.50 16.67 -36.49
CA ARG A 4 -10.28 15.41 -36.47
C ARG A 4 -11.34 15.51 -35.36
N PRO A 5 -12.56 14.98 -35.57
CA PRO A 5 -13.59 14.98 -34.56
C PRO A 5 -13.28 13.93 -33.49
N PHE A 6 -13.34 14.39 -32.25
CA PHE A 6 -13.28 13.62 -31.02
C PHE A 6 -14.49 12.68 -30.98
N LEU A 7 -14.26 11.37 -31.15
CA LEU A 7 -15.30 10.37 -30.92
C LEU A 7 -15.62 10.36 -29.42
N ASP A 8 -16.85 10.73 -29.14
CA ASP A 8 -17.48 10.82 -27.84
C ASP A 8 -17.65 9.41 -27.25
N GLN A 9 -16.63 8.91 -26.57
CA GLN A 9 -16.72 7.64 -25.86
C GLN A 9 -17.45 7.84 -24.53
N ARG A 10 -18.78 7.88 -24.61
CA ARG A 10 -19.67 7.75 -23.46
C ARG A 10 -19.28 6.49 -22.66
N ARG A 11 -18.62 6.71 -21.51
CA ARG A 11 -18.50 5.67 -20.48
C ARG A 11 -19.91 5.30 -20.00
N PRO A 12 -20.34 4.03 -20.05
CA PRO A 12 -21.58 3.64 -19.40
C PRO A 12 -21.42 3.83 -17.89
N SER A 13 -22.28 4.68 -17.34
CA SER A 13 -22.31 5.03 -15.92
C SER A 13 -22.81 3.81 -15.12
N PHE A 14 -21.89 3.00 -14.61
CA PHE A 14 -22.20 1.83 -13.75
C PHE A 14 -22.94 2.21 -12.45
N LYS A 15 -22.99 3.51 -12.11
CA LYS A 15 -23.61 4.04 -10.89
C LYS A 15 -25.13 3.88 -10.79
N ARG A 16 -25.87 3.69 -11.90
CA ARG A 16 -27.34 3.60 -11.83
C ARG A 16 -27.90 2.23 -11.46
N ARG A 17 -27.09 1.17 -11.45
CA ARG A 17 -27.60 -0.20 -11.20
C ARG A 17 -27.63 -0.60 -9.72
N TRP A 18 -26.90 0.10 -8.86
CA TRP A 18 -26.79 -0.25 -7.43
C TRP A 18 -27.81 0.46 -6.52
N GLN A 19 -28.49 1.49 -7.03
CA GLN A 19 -29.40 2.32 -6.25
C GLN A 19 -30.85 1.79 -6.22
N GLN A 20 -31.13 0.71 -6.97
CA GLN A 20 -32.43 0.04 -7.08
C GLN A 20 -32.41 -1.39 -6.47
N ARG A 21 -31.46 -1.69 -5.58
CA ARG A 21 -31.48 -2.99 -4.88
C ARG A 21 -32.57 -2.95 -3.81
N PRO A 22 -33.58 -3.85 -3.87
CA PRO A 22 -34.64 -3.89 -2.88
C PRO A 22 -34.05 -4.06 -1.49
N TRP A 23 -34.68 -3.49 -0.47
CA TRP A 23 -34.19 -3.49 0.91
C TRP A 23 -33.82 -4.90 1.42
N TRP A 24 -34.56 -5.91 0.96
CA TRP A 24 -34.31 -7.33 1.18
C TRP A 24 -32.93 -7.81 0.72
N VAL A 25 -32.38 -7.26 -0.37
CA VAL A 25 -31.02 -7.58 -0.84
C VAL A 25 -29.97 -6.99 0.09
N ARG A 26 -30.21 -5.82 0.70
CA ARG A 26 -29.31 -5.26 1.71
C ARG A 26 -29.35 -6.06 3.00
N LEU A 27 -30.53 -6.51 3.39
CA LEU A 27 -30.76 -7.34 4.58
C LEU A 27 -30.17 -8.75 4.41
N ALA A 28 -30.33 -9.35 3.22
CA ALA A 28 -29.69 -10.62 2.87
C ALA A 28 -28.15 -10.48 2.84
N LEU A 29 -27.63 -9.39 2.28
CA LEU A 29 -26.18 -9.15 2.26
C LEU A 29 -25.61 -8.94 3.67
N SER A 30 -26.32 -8.23 4.56
CA SER A 30 -25.88 -8.06 5.94
C SER A 30 -25.94 -9.36 6.73
N LEU A 31 -26.97 -10.19 6.51
CA LEU A 31 -27.09 -11.50 7.14
C LEU A 31 -25.97 -12.44 6.68
N LEU A 32 -25.66 -12.43 5.39
CA LEU A 32 -24.60 -13.25 4.80
C LEU A 32 -23.22 -12.81 5.29
N LEU A 33 -22.99 -11.50 5.43
CA LEU A 33 -21.77 -10.96 6.01
C LEU A 33 -21.61 -11.31 7.49
N ALA A 34 -22.70 -11.23 8.28
CA ALA A 34 -22.68 -11.62 9.68
C ALA A 34 -22.36 -13.12 9.83
N LEU A 35 -22.96 -13.98 9.00
CA LEU A 35 -22.71 -15.42 9.01
C LEU A 35 -21.26 -15.74 8.60
N ALA A 36 -20.71 -15.03 7.60
CA ALA A 36 -19.31 -15.13 7.22
C ALA A 36 -18.36 -14.71 8.37
N CYS A 37 -18.66 -13.63 9.10
CA CYS A 37 -17.88 -13.22 10.27
C CYS A 37 -17.89 -14.28 11.39
N VAL A 38 -19.03 -14.91 11.65
CA VAL A 38 -19.14 -15.98 12.66
C VAL A 38 -18.31 -17.20 12.26
N LEU A 39 -18.33 -17.57 10.98
CA LEU A 39 -17.49 -18.65 10.45
C LEU A 39 -16.00 -18.31 10.53
N LEU A 40 -15.62 -17.06 10.25
CA LEU A 40 -14.23 -16.59 10.34
C LEU A 40 -13.73 -16.64 11.79
N LEU A 41 -14.57 -16.25 12.76
CA LEU A 41 -14.26 -16.35 14.19
C LEU A 41 -14.16 -17.81 14.65
N ALA A 42 -15.00 -18.71 14.12
CA ALA A 42 -14.93 -20.13 14.43
C ALA A 42 -13.64 -20.79 13.91
N VAL A 43 -13.15 -20.38 12.73
CA VAL A 43 -11.87 -20.84 12.17
C VAL A 43 -10.69 -20.26 12.95
N LEU A 44 -10.78 -19.01 13.44
CA LEU A 44 -9.74 -18.40 14.26
C LEU A 44 -9.63 -19.01 15.67
N LEU A 45 -10.71 -19.59 16.20
CA LEU A 45 -10.70 -20.33 17.46
C LEU A 45 -10.35 -21.83 17.30
N GLY A 46 -10.26 -22.32 16.06
CA GLY A 46 -10.08 -23.73 15.77
C GLY A 46 -9.02 -23.96 14.70
N SER A 47 -7.74 -23.96 15.09
CA SER A 47 -6.79 -24.85 14.42
C SER A 47 -5.64 -25.29 15.34
N PRO A 48 -5.34 -26.60 15.38
CA PRO A 48 -4.33 -27.26 16.22
C PRO A 48 -2.90 -27.18 15.67
N ASP A 49 -1.92 -27.19 16.58
CA ASP A 49 -0.48 -27.32 16.30
C ASP A 49 -0.13 -28.71 15.73
N PRO A 50 0.79 -28.78 14.75
CA PRO A 50 2.01 -29.55 15.02
C PRO A 50 3.27 -28.95 14.37
N GLY A 51 4.35 -28.91 15.15
CA GLY A 51 5.69 -28.64 14.66
C GLY A 51 6.37 -29.87 14.06
N ALA A 52 7.35 -29.64 13.19
CA ALA A 52 8.58 -30.43 13.04
C ALA A 52 9.47 -29.82 11.94
N SER A 53 10.67 -29.36 12.30
CA SER A 53 11.81 -29.21 11.39
C SER A 53 12.54 -30.56 11.29
N PRO A 54 13.34 -30.81 10.24
CA PRO A 54 14.77 -30.99 10.49
C PRO A 54 15.69 -30.42 9.39
N SER A 55 16.99 -30.54 9.68
CA SER A 55 18.14 -29.74 9.31
C SER A 55 19.08 -30.37 8.26
N THR A 56 20.16 -29.61 7.93
CA THR A 56 21.55 -30.08 7.57
C THR A 56 21.75 -30.81 6.23
N SER A 57 22.86 -30.74 5.47
CA SER A 57 24.23 -30.22 5.62
C SER A 57 25.02 -30.41 4.29
N THR A 58 26.24 -29.84 4.20
CA THR A 58 27.49 -30.35 3.54
C THR A 58 27.53 -30.51 2.00
N ALA A 59 28.66 -30.50 1.26
CA ALA A 59 30.00 -29.88 1.30
C ALA A 59 30.79 -30.38 0.04
N SER A 60 31.77 -29.58 -0.41
CA SER A 60 33.09 -29.97 -0.98
C SER A 60 33.35 -30.28 -2.47
N SER A 61 34.60 -29.93 -2.82
CA SER A 61 35.52 -30.47 -3.86
C SER A 61 35.40 -29.90 -5.28
N GLY A 62 36.41 -29.21 -5.87
CA GLY A 62 37.76 -29.68 -6.28
C GLY A 62 37.68 -29.99 -7.81
N SER A 63 38.56 -29.64 -8.76
CA SER A 63 40.00 -29.33 -8.81
C SER A 63 40.39 -28.75 -10.21
N GLU A 64 41.62 -28.25 -10.27
CA GLU A 64 42.49 -27.67 -11.32
C GLU A 64 42.42 -28.15 -12.80
N ALA A 65 42.71 -27.24 -13.75
CA ALA A 65 43.97 -27.20 -14.55
C ALA A 65 43.90 -26.37 -15.86
N THR A 66 44.72 -25.32 -15.92
CA THR A 66 45.62 -24.88 -17.01
C THR A 66 45.12 -24.72 -18.47
N SER A 67 44.92 -23.46 -18.88
CA SER A 67 45.66 -22.81 -19.98
C SER A 67 45.14 -21.38 -20.24
N SER A 68 46.04 -20.45 -20.57
CA SER A 68 45.88 -18.99 -20.82
C SER A 68 45.65 -18.02 -19.63
N PRO A 69 46.65 -17.74 -18.78
CA PRO A 69 46.48 -16.78 -17.68
C PRO A 69 46.68 -15.31 -18.10
N LEU A 70 47.36 -14.98 -19.21
CA LEU A 70 47.76 -13.59 -19.47
C LEU A 70 46.67 -12.71 -20.11
N LEU A 71 45.82 -13.25 -20.99
CA LEU A 71 44.63 -12.51 -21.46
C LEU A 71 43.58 -12.37 -20.36
N ARG A 72 43.47 -13.38 -19.49
CA ARG A 72 42.57 -13.36 -18.34
C ARG A 72 43.04 -12.34 -17.29
N GLN A 73 44.31 -12.33 -16.94
CA GLN A 73 44.87 -11.34 -16.01
C GLN A 73 44.67 -9.91 -16.52
N ARG A 74 44.85 -9.68 -17.84
CA ARG A 74 44.62 -8.37 -18.46
C ARG A 74 43.14 -8.01 -18.44
N SER A 75 42.21 -8.92 -18.75
CA SER A 75 40.77 -8.63 -18.67
C SER A 75 40.30 -8.35 -17.24
N TYR A 76 40.90 -9.01 -16.24
CA TYR A 76 40.63 -8.74 -14.83
C TYR A 76 41.17 -7.37 -14.40
N LEU A 77 42.39 -7.02 -14.79
CA LEU A 77 42.94 -5.69 -14.50
C LEU A 77 42.18 -4.58 -15.23
N GLU A 78 41.83 -4.78 -16.51
CA GLU A 78 41.01 -3.84 -17.30
C GLU A 78 39.67 -3.60 -16.60
N GLY A 79 38.98 -4.67 -16.19
CA GLY A 79 37.73 -4.57 -15.44
C GLY A 79 37.89 -3.93 -14.06
N ILE A 80 39.02 -4.10 -13.38
CA ILE A 80 39.31 -3.41 -12.12
C ILE A 80 39.53 -1.92 -12.37
N THR A 81 40.28 -1.53 -13.40
CA THR A 81 40.42 -0.11 -13.79
C THR A 81 39.09 0.51 -14.21
N ASP A 82 38.24 -0.21 -14.95
CA ASP A 82 36.90 0.26 -15.35
C ASP A 82 35.97 0.46 -14.15
N VAL A 83 36.01 -0.46 -13.17
CA VAL A 83 35.25 -0.32 -11.93
C VAL A 83 35.75 0.85 -11.10
N LEU A 84 37.07 1.04 -11.00
CA LEU A 84 37.66 2.17 -10.29
C LEU A 84 37.32 3.50 -10.97
N ASN A 85 37.38 3.56 -12.30
CA ASN A 85 37.02 4.74 -13.09
C ASN A 85 35.52 5.08 -12.94
N MET A 86 34.64 4.06 -12.93
CA MET A 86 33.21 4.24 -12.66
C MET A 86 32.94 4.78 -11.25
N THR A 87 33.64 4.26 -10.24
CA THR A 87 33.49 4.75 -8.87
C THR A 87 34.01 6.19 -8.71
N ASP A 88 35.08 6.56 -9.41
CA ASP A 88 35.61 7.93 -9.40
C ASP A 88 34.63 8.92 -10.04
N GLU A 89 34.04 8.55 -11.17
CA GLU A 89 32.95 9.31 -11.79
C GLU A 89 31.74 9.43 -10.86
N MET A 90 31.37 8.38 -10.11
CA MET A 90 30.30 8.47 -9.09
C MET A 90 30.63 9.41 -7.93
N LEU A 91 31.90 9.61 -7.60
CA LEU A 91 32.35 10.52 -6.55
C LEU A 91 32.36 11.98 -7.00
N SER A 92 32.34 12.24 -8.32
CA SER A 92 32.24 13.60 -8.86
C SER A 92 30.85 14.20 -8.61
N ALA A 93 30.80 15.46 -8.15
CA ALA A 93 29.55 16.13 -7.77
C ALA A 93 28.61 16.43 -8.95
N ARG A 94 29.04 16.22 -10.20
CA ARG A 94 28.28 16.49 -11.43
C ARG A 94 28.01 15.24 -12.27
N SER A 95 28.31 14.03 -11.79
CA SER A 95 28.13 12.86 -12.64
C SER A 95 26.67 12.51 -12.86
N PHE A 96 26.35 12.30 -14.14
CA PHE A 96 25.05 11.77 -14.57
C PHE A 96 24.75 10.42 -13.91
N SER A 97 25.77 9.60 -13.67
CA SER A 97 25.65 8.31 -12.98
C SER A 97 25.07 8.47 -11.57
N ARG A 98 25.58 9.43 -10.80
CA ARG A 98 25.07 9.73 -9.45
C ARG A 98 23.65 10.29 -9.50
N GLN A 99 23.39 11.23 -10.40
CA GLN A 99 22.06 11.83 -10.54
C GLN A 99 20.98 10.81 -10.93
N LEU A 100 21.29 9.90 -11.86
CA LEU A 100 20.39 8.80 -12.23
C LEU A 100 20.15 7.85 -11.04
N THR A 101 21.19 7.54 -10.28
CA THR A 101 21.08 6.67 -9.09
C THR A 101 20.18 7.29 -8.02
N ASP A 102 20.36 8.58 -7.73
CA ASP A 102 19.53 9.32 -6.77
C ASP A 102 18.07 9.37 -7.21
N GLN A 103 17.82 9.66 -8.49
CA GLN A 103 16.45 9.66 -9.02
C GLN A 103 15.82 8.26 -9.03
N ILE A 104 16.58 7.20 -9.27
CA ILE A 104 16.10 5.81 -9.14
C ILE A 104 15.68 5.53 -7.70
N TYR A 105 16.48 5.93 -6.71
CA TYR A 105 16.13 5.74 -5.30
C TYR A 105 14.83 6.47 -4.94
N LEU A 106 14.70 7.72 -5.36
CA LEU A 106 13.48 8.50 -5.16
C LEU A 106 12.27 7.87 -5.87
N ALA A 107 12.43 7.43 -7.12
CA ALA A 107 11.38 6.79 -7.90
C ALA A 107 10.85 5.50 -7.23
N LYS A 108 11.72 4.70 -6.60
CA LYS A 108 11.28 3.50 -5.85
C LYS A 108 10.24 3.84 -4.78
N THR A 109 10.45 4.93 -4.04
CA THR A 109 9.51 5.36 -3.00
C THR A 109 8.16 5.74 -3.62
N TYR A 110 8.17 6.48 -4.72
CA TYR A 110 6.95 6.91 -5.40
C TYR A 110 6.19 5.77 -6.08
N VAL A 111 6.86 4.71 -6.52
CA VAL A 111 6.19 3.50 -7.04
C VAL A 111 5.34 2.83 -5.96
N VAL A 112 5.84 2.74 -4.72
CA VAL A 112 5.07 2.18 -3.59
C VAL A 112 3.84 3.05 -3.32
N VAL A 113 4.05 4.35 -3.19
CA VAL A 113 2.96 5.32 -2.96
C VAL A 113 1.91 5.28 -4.08
N ALA A 114 2.34 5.16 -5.34
CA ALA A 114 1.42 5.06 -6.48
C ALA A 114 0.57 3.79 -6.45
N LYS A 115 1.14 2.66 -5.98
CA LYS A 115 0.40 1.40 -5.80
C LYS A 115 -0.62 1.50 -4.68
N GLU A 116 -0.26 2.10 -3.55
CA GLU A 116 -1.18 2.37 -2.43
C GLU A 116 -2.35 3.27 -2.87
N ALA A 117 -2.06 4.26 -3.72
CA ALA A 117 -3.06 5.12 -4.33
C ALA A 117 -3.90 4.45 -5.45
N ASN A 118 -3.71 3.14 -5.71
CA ASN A 118 -4.33 2.39 -6.81
C ASN A 118 -4.07 2.97 -8.22
N ASN A 119 -3.03 3.79 -8.39
CA ASN A 119 -2.64 4.34 -9.68
C ASN A 119 -1.59 3.44 -10.36
N LEU A 120 -2.05 2.26 -10.81
CA LEU A 120 -1.18 1.23 -11.39
C LEU A 120 -0.53 1.66 -12.71
N GLN A 121 -1.20 2.51 -13.50
CA GLN A 121 -0.68 3.02 -14.76
C GLN A 121 0.56 3.90 -14.52
N PHE A 122 0.43 4.87 -13.61
CA PHE A 122 1.55 5.73 -13.24
C PHE A 122 2.71 4.92 -12.60
N ALA A 123 2.38 3.93 -11.76
CA ALA A 123 3.38 3.03 -11.19
C ALA A 123 4.15 2.24 -12.27
N ALA A 124 3.47 1.79 -13.33
CA ALA A 124 4.09 1.07 -14.44
C ALA A 124 4.98 1.98 -15.31
N GLU A 125 4.51 3.20 -15.60
CA GLU A 125 5.26 4.22 -16.34
C GLU A 125 6.55 4.62 -15.61
N LEU A 126 6.44 4.97 -14.32
CA LEU A 126 7.59 5.30 -13.48
C LEU A 126 8.57 4.12 -13.36
N SER A 127 8.05 2.89 -13.25
CA SER A 127 8.88 1.68 -13.23
C SER A 127 9.60 1.45 -14.56
N ALA A 128 8.96 1.73 -15.70
CA ALA A 128 9.58 1.62 -17.01
C ALA A 128 10.71 2.66 -17.16
N GLN A 129 10.49 3.90 -16.72
CA GLN A 129 11.51 4.94 -16.74
C GLN A 129 12.69 4.61 -15.81
N MET A 130 12.42 4.00 -14.64
CA MET A 130 13.46 3.52 -13.73
C MET A 130 14.34 2.44 -14.39
N ARG A 131 13.75 1.50 -15.12
CA ARG A 131 14.50 0.47 -15.86
C ARG A 131 15.34 1.06 -16.99
N ARG A 132 14.84 2.10 -17.68
CA ARG A 132 15.64 2.82 -18.70
C ARG A 132 16.87 3.48 -18.08
N ALA A 133 16.69 4.20 -16.97
CA ALA A 133 17.82 4.78 -16.22
C ALA A 133 18.83 3.72 -15.76
N GLN A 134 18.36 2.57 -15.27
CA GLN A 134 19.22 1.44 -14.91
C GLN A 134 19.97 0.85 -16.12
N SER A 135 19.33 0.76 -17.28
CA SER A 135 19.97 0.28 -18.51
C SER A 135 21.10 1.22 -18.97
N ILE A 136 20.91 2.54 -18.84
CA ILE A 136 21.95 3.53 -19.17
C ILE A 136 23.16 3.37 -18.24
N LEU A 137 22.92 3.19 -16.94
CA LEU A 137 23.99 2.92 -15.96
C LEU A 137 24.71 1.61 -16.25
N ALA A 138 23.98 0.55 -16.59
CA ALA A 138 24.56 -0.75 -16.95
C ALA A 138 25.38 -0.68 -18.25
N HIS A 139 24.90 0.08 -19.25
CA HIS A 139 25.62 0.31 -20.48
C HIS A 139 26.93 1.07 -20.23
N ALA A 140 26.89 2.14 -19.43
CA ALA A 140 28.08 2.89 -19.05
C ALA A 140 29.10 2.02 -18.30
N ALA A 141 28.63 1.17 -17.38
CA ALA A 141 29.50 0.23 -16.66
C ALA A 141 30.17 -0.79 -17.60
N ALA A 142 29.52 -1.18 -18.70
CA ALA A 142 30.06 -2.12 -19.68
C ALA A 142 31.04 -1.48 -20.70
N HIS A 143 31.06 -0.15 -20.83
CA HIS A 143 31.83 0.59 -21.84
C HIS A 143 32.81 1.61 -21.22
N GLY A 144 33.39 1.31 -20.06
CA GLY A 144 34.45 2.12 -19.45
C GLY A 144 33.99 3.37 -18.69
N GLY A 145 32.75 3.38 -18.18
CA GLY A 145 32.24 4.41 -17.27
C GLY A 145 31.67 5.66 -17.95
N THR A 146 31.80 5.77 -19.28
CA THR A 146 31.27 6.91 -20.01
C THR A 146 29.76 6.76 -20.25
N VAL A 147 28.99 7.60 -19.57
CA VAL A 147 27.55 7.71 -19.85
C VAL A 147 27.39 8.62 -21.07
N LEU A 148 26.62 8.19 -22.06
CA LEU A 148 26.28 9.04 -23.20
C LEU A 148 25.46 10.24 -22.68
N GLU A 149 26.09 11.40 -22.61
CA GLU A 149 25.55 12.61 -21.97
C GLU A 149 24.14 12.97 -22.45
N GLN A 150 23.90 12.89 -23.76
CA GLN A 150 22.61 13.19 -24.35
C GLN A 150 21.49 12.22 -23.91
N GLU A 151 21.81 10.93 -23.75
CA GLU A 151 20.84 9.92 -23.32
C GLU A 151 20.56 10.02 -21.82
N ALA A 152 21.60 10.27 -21.02
CA ALA A 152 21.45 10.53 -19.59
C ALA A 152 20.63 11.79 -19.32
N GLU A 153 20.95 12.90 -19.98
CA GLU A 153 20.24 14.16 -19.80
C GLU A 153 18.75 14.00 -20.12
N LYS A 154 18.43 13.29 -21.21
CA LYS A 154 17.05 12.98 -21.56
C LYS A 154 16.38 12.10 -20.50
N ALA A 155 17.05 11.04 -20.04
CA ALA A 155 16.49 10.15 -19.03
C ALA A 155 16.22 10.85 -17.69
N ILE A 156 17.12 11.76 -17.29
CA ILE A 156 17.01 12.60 -16.09
C ILE A 156 15.85 13.58 -16.22
N LYS A 157 15.67 14.22 -17.39
CA LYS A 157 14.55 15.13 -17.65
C LYS A 157 13.21 14.39 -17.66
N ASP A 158 13.13 13.26 -18.35
CA ASP A 158 11.92 12.45 -18.42
C ASP A 158 11.53 11.93 -17.02
N MET A 159 12.51 11.50 -16.22
CA MET A 159 12.30 11.06 -14.85
C MET A 159 11.90 12.21 -13.91
N SER A 160 12.48 13.40 -14.06
CA SER A 160 12.13 14.56 -13.22
C SER A 160 10.69 15.02 -13.42
N VAL A 161 10.18 14.94 -14.65
CA VAL A 161 8.75 15.22 -14.96
C VAL A 161 7.84 14.26 -14.21
N LEU A 162 8.13 12.95 -14.25
CA LEU A 162 7.33 11.94 -13.53
C LEU A 162 7.41 12.13 -12.02
N LEU A 163 8.59 12.43 -11.48
CA LEU A 163 8.77 12.69 -10.04
C LEU A 163 7.98 13.93 -9.59
N PHE A 164 7.98 15.00 -10.38
CA PHE A 164 7.18 16.19 -10.10
C PHE A 164 5.68 15.86 -10.12
N GLN A 165 5.22 15.07 -11.10
CA GLN A 165 3.83 14.61 -11.16
C GLN A 165 3.45 13.75 -9.95
N ALA A 166 4.33 12.84 -9.51
CA ALA A 166 4.12 12.04 -8.30
C ALA A 166 3.95 12.92 -7.07
N GLN A 167 4.75 13.98 -6.95
CA GLN A 167 4.69 14.92 -5.85
C GLN A 167 3.36 15.69 -5.83
N GLN A 168 2.84 16.11 -6.99
CA GLN A 168 1.52 16.76 -7.09
C GLN A 168 0.39 15.83 -6.65
N LEU A 169 0.39 14.57 -7.11
CA LEU A 169 -0.60 13.56 -6.72
C LEU A 169 -0.59 13.28 -5.20
N ARG A 170 0.58 13.37 -4.56
CA ARG A 170 0.69 13.25 -3.10
C ARG A 170 0.06 14.42 -2.35
N TYR A 171 0.18 15.64 -2.87
CA TYR A 171 -0.48 16.79 -2.23
C TYR A 171 -2.00 16.69 -2.32
N ASP A 172 -2.54 16.22 -3.45
CA ASP A 172 -3.99 16.02 -3.61
C ASP A 172 -4.56 14.92 -2.69
N SER A 173 -3.85 13.80 -2.57
CA SER A 173 -4.25 12.70 -1.67
C SER A 173 -4.07 13.05 -0.20
N GLY A 174 -2.99 13.73 0.18
CA GLY A 174 -2.77 14.20 1.56
C GLY A 174 -3.85 15.18 2.03
N ILE A 175 -4.24 16.13 1.18
CA ILE A 175 -5.32 17.08 1.49
C ILE A 175 -6.66 16.37 1.66
N THR A 176 -6.98 15.42 0.78
CA THR A 176 -8.24 14.66 0.89
C THR A 176 -8.28 13.76 2.13
N ILE A 177 -7.16 13.12 2.50
CA ILE A 177 -7.05 12.34 3.75
C ILE A 177 -7.22 13.25 4.97
N MET A 178 -6.57 14.41 5.00
CA MET A 178 -6.67 15.34 6.12
C MET A 178 -8.10 15.87 6.29
N LYS A 179 -8.77 16.15 5.17
CA LYS A 179 -10.19 16.52 5.15
C LYS A 179 -11.09 15.40 5.70
N LEU A 180 -10.90 14.17 5.24
CA LEU A 180 -11.67 13.02 5.74
C LEU A 180 -11.43 12.78 7.23
N LYS A 181 -10.18 12.92 7.70
CA LYS A 181 -9.83 12.83 9.12
C LYS A 181 -10.57 13.88 9.95
N GLY A 182 -10.61 15.13 9.50
CA GLY A 182 -11.39 16.19 10.14
C GLY A 182 -12.89 15.88 10.17
N GLN A 183 -13.43 15.31 9.08
CA GLN A 183 -14.83 14.88 9.05
C GLN A 183 -15.10 13.75 10.06
N ILE A 184 -14.22 12.75 10.15
CA ILE A 184 -14.34 11.65 11.13
C ILE A 184 -14.31 12.19 12.56
N GLN A 185 -13.37 13.08 12.88
CA GLN A 185 -13.28 13.71 14.21
C GLN A 185 -14.56 14.48 14.54
N SER A 186 -15.07 15.28 13.60
CA SER A 186 -16.33 16.00 13.82
C SER A 186 -17.55 15.07 14.00
N LEU A 187 -17.56 13.91 13.35
CA LEU A 187 -18.61 12.91 13.51
C LEU A 187 -18.47 12.17 14.83
N GLU A 188 -17.24 11.90 15.27
CA GLU A 188 -16.95 11.29 16.57
C GLU A 188 -17.39 12.21 17.72
N GLU A 189 -17.09 13.51 17.64
CA GLU A 189 -17.55 14.51 18.61
C GLU A 189 -19.08 14.59 18.67
N LYS A 190 -19.75 14.57 17.52
CA LYS A 190 -21.22 14.55 17.44
C LYS A 190 -21.81 13.29 18.07
N SER A 191 -21.23 12.14 17.78
CA SER A 191 -21.64 10.85 18.36
C SER A 191 -21.48 10.84 19.88
N LYS A 192 -20.36 11.36 20.40
CA LYS A 192 -20.14 11.50 21.85
C LYS A 192 -21.16 12.44 22.49
N ALA A 193 -21.41 13.60 21.89
CA ALA A 193 -22.41 14.55 22.39
C ALA A 193 -23.83 13.96 22.38
N GLU A 194 -24.17 13.14 21.38
CA GLU A 194 -25.46 12.44 21.31
C GLU A 194 -25.54 11.31 22.36
N ALA A 195 -24.47 10.55 22.55
CA ALA A 195 -24.40 9.54 23.59
C ALA A 195 -24.57 10.15 25.00
N GLU A 196 -23.93 11.30 25.27
CA GLU A 196 -24.11 12.05 26.52
C GLU A 196 -25.56 12.53 26.74
N LYS A 197 -26.26 12.91 25.67
CA LYS A 197 -27.69 13.23 25.77
C LYS A 197 -28.51 11.98 26.08
N SER A 198 -28.23 10.86 25.40
CA SER A 198 -28.91 9.59 25.63
C SER A 198 -28.73 9.08 27.06
N THR A 199 -27.55 9.22 27.65
CA THR A 199 -27.30 8.81 29.04
C THR A 199 -28.08 9.69 30.03
N LYS A 200 -28.13 11.01 29.81
CA LYS A 200 -28.95 11.92 30.62
C LYS A 200 -30.44 11.57 30.54
N TYR A 201 -30.97 11.28 29.35
CA TYR A 201 -32.36 10.83 29.22
C TYR A 201 -32.61 9.50 29.95
N GLY A 202 -31.64 8.57 29.92
CA GLY A 202 -31.71 7.34 30.69
C GLY A 202 -31.73 7.57 32.21
N GLN A 203 -30.93 8.52 32.70
CA GLN A 203 -30.93 8.90 34.11
C GLN A 203 -32.25 9.54 34.53
N ILE A 204 -32.76 10.50 33.75
CA ILE A 204 -34.06 11.13 34.01
C ILE A 204 -35.16 10.06 34.00
N ALA A 205 -35.18 9.15 33.03
CA ALA A 205 -36.16 8.06 32.98
C ALA A 205 -36.08 7.12 34.19
N ALA A 206 -34.90 6.93 34.79
CA ALA A 206 -34.73 6.15 36.01
C ALA A 206 -35.16 6.92 37.27
N GLU A 207 -34.96 8.23 37.31
CA GLU A 207 -35.34 9.11 38.43
C GLU A 207 -36.86 9.36 38.48
N GLU A 208 -37.52 9.44 37.33
CA GLU A 208 -38.98 9.58 37.21
C GLU A 208 -39.74 8.31 37.63
N LEU A 209 -39.06 7.16 37.75
CA LEU A 209 -39.68 5.95 38.27
C LEU A 209 -39.79 6.05 39.81
N PRO A 210 -41.02 6.00 40.38
CA PRO A 210 -41.19 5.96 41.83
C PRO A 210 -40.41 4.78 42.41
N LYS A 211 -39.71 5.00 43.53
CA LYS A 211 -38.90 3.97 44.21
C LYS A 211 -39.65 2.65 44.44
N GLY A 212 -40.98 2.68 44.57
CA GLY A 212 -41.84 1.50 44.68
C GLY A 212 -41.92 0.61 43.43
N LEU A 213 -41.88 1.20 42.22
CA LEU A 213 -41.91 0.48 40.94
C LEU A 213 -40.57 -0.22 40.64
N TYR A 214 -39.46 0.41 41.02
CA TYR A 214 -38.12 -0.20 40.93
C TYR A 214 -38.02 -1.49 41.77
N CYS A 215 -38.49 -1.46 43.02
CA CYS A 215 -38.53 -2.63 43.89
C CYS A 215 -39.42 -3.75 43.35
N LEU A 216 -40.52 -3.40 42.67
CA LEU A 216 -41.40 -4.36 42.02
C LEU A 216 -40.73 -5.02 40.80
N GLY A 217 -40.06 -4.22 39.97
CA GLY A 217 -39.29 -4.70 38.82
C GLY A 217 -38.16 -5.66 39.22
N VAL A 218 -37.39 -5.32 40.27
CA VAL A 218 -36.33 -6.18 40.79
C VAL A 218 -36.89 -7.50 41.32
N ARG A 219 -37.98 -7.46 42.12
CA ARG A 219 -38.63 -8.68 42.62
C ARG A 219 -39.15 -9.56 41.48
N CYS A 220 -39.78 -8.97 40.46
CA CYS A 220 -40.23 -9.70 39.28
C CYS A 220 -39.05 -10.35 38.54
N CYS A 221 -37.98 -9.61 38.23
CA CYS A 221 -36.80 -10.16 37.57
C CYS A 221 -36.15 -11.29 38.38
N GLN A 222 -36.10 -11.16 39.71
CA GLN A 222 -35.64 -12.23 40.60
C GLN A 222 -36.53 -13.47 40.49
N PHE A 223 -37.86 -13.30 40.55
CA PHE A 223 -38.82 -14.40 40.40
C PHE A 223 -38.70 -15.13 39.06
N TYR A 224 -38.55 -14.40 37.95
CA TYR A 224 -38.37 -15.00 36.63
C TYR A 224 -37.01 -15.71 36.49
N SER A 225 -35.95 -15.14 37.08
CA SER A 225 -34.62 -15.78 37.09
C SER A 225 -34.61 -17.07 37.91
N TYR A 226 -35.30 -17.10 39.05
CA TYR A 226 -35.48 -18.33 39.84
C TYR A 226 -36.34 -19.38 39.12
N LYS A 227 -37.36 -18.96 38.36
CA LYS A 227 -38.18 -19.86 37.53
C LYS A 227 -37.42 -20.46 36.33
N PHE A 228 -36.41 -19.77 35.79
CA PHE A 228 -35.58 -20.25 34.68
C PHE A 228 -34.37 -21.09 35.13
N LYS A 229 -34.06 -21.06 36.44
CA LYS A 229 -32.99 -21.84 37.09
C LYS A 229 -33.53 -23.03 37.90
N ALA A 230 -34.77 -23.44 37.65
CA ALA A 230 -35.31 -24.70 38.15
C ALA A 230 -35.16 -25.77 37.05
N PRO A 231 -34.64 -26.99 37.36
CA PRO A 231 -34.52 -28.10 36.41
C PRO A 231 -35.88 -28.64 35.96
#